data_AF-A0A645JAY3-F1
#
_entry.id   AF-A0A645JAY3-F1
#
_cell.length_a   1.000
_cell.length_b   1.000
_cell.length_c   1.000
_cell.angle_alpha   90.00
_cell.angle_beta   90.00
_cell.angle_gamma   90.00
#
_symmetry.space_group_name_H-M   'P 1'
#
loop_
_entity.id
_entity.type
_entity.pdbx_description
1 polymer ?
#
loop_
_entity_poly.entity_id
_entity_poly.type
_entity_poly.pdbx_seq_one_letter_code
_entity_poly.pdbx_strand_id
1 'polypeptide(L)'
;MWVNKPHYYRAGLSFYNFPYAFGLLFAKGLYAMYLEKGEDFLPLYDKLLNETGRNDLKDLTASVGIDLENPAFFRSSMELIRQDIEEFLKLTGKE
;
A
#
# COMPACT_ATOMS: atom_id res chain seq x y z
N MET A 1 13.31 -16.44 -10.82
CA MET A 1 14.76 -16.34 -10.58
C MET A 1 14.99 -16.10 -9.08
N TRP A 2 15.29 -17.15 -8.31
CA TRP A 2 15.48 -17.08 -6.84
C TRP A 2 16.96 -17.07 -6.44
N VAL A 3 17.81 -17.72 -7.24
CA VAL A 3 19.23 -17.95 -6.94
C VAL A 3 20.07 -16.67 -6.78
N ASN A 4 19.68 -15.59 -7.45
CA ASN A 4 20.42 -14.33 -7.46
C ASN A 4 19.88 -13.28 -6.48
N LYS A 5 19.07 -13.69 -5.50
CA LYS A 5 18.48 -12.81 -4.49
C LYS A 5 19.20 -13.05 -3.15
N PRO A 6 20.27 -12.29 -2.85
CA PRO A 6 21.16 -12.60 -1.72
C PRO A 6 20.44 -12.57 -0.36
N HIS A 7 19.38 -11.78 -0.23
CA HIS A 7 18.57 -11.69 0.99
C HIS A 7 17.77 -12.96 1.31
N TYR A 8 17.54 -13.85 0.35
CA TYR A 8 16.89 -15.15 0.61
C TYR A 8 17.78 -16.09 1.42
N TYR A 9 19.08 -15.84 1.48
CA TYR A 9 20.07 -16.71 2.12
C TYR A 9 20.67 -16.10 3.39
N ARG A 10 20.14 -14.95 3.85
CA ARG A 10 20.56 -14.31 5.09
C ARG A 10 19.44 -14.42 6.10
N ALA A 11 19.63 -15.24 7.15
CA ALA A 11 18.60 -15.47 8.16
C ALA A 11 18.06 -14.17 8.79
N GLY A 12 18.94 -13.19 9.03
CA GLY A 12 18.56 -11.87 9.53
C GLY A 12 17.76 -10.99 8.57
N LEU A 13 17.58 -11.40 7.30
CA LEU A 13 16.77 -10.70 6.30
C LEU A 13 15.55 -11.53 5.87
N SER A 14 15.09 -12.43 6.74
CA SER A 14 13.83 -13.13 6.53
C SER A 14 12.71 -12.12 6.28
N PHE A 15 11.87 -12.36 5.29
CA PHE A 15 10.77 -11.48 4.87
C PHE A 15 11.17 -10.06 4.41
N TYR A 16 12.44 -9.80 4.06
CA TYR A 16 12.91 -8.48 3.60
C TYR A 16 12.10 -7.87 2.44
N ASN A 17 11.50 -8.71 1.59
CA ASN A 17 10.67 -8.23 0.48
C ASN A 17 9.29 -7.73 0.92
N PHE A 18 8.78 -8.20 2.06
CA PHE A 18 7.41 -7.92 2.49
C PHE A 18 7.15 -6.41 2.64
N PRO A 19 8.01 -5.61 3.31
CA PRO A 19 7.83 -4.17 3.41
C PRO A 19 7.72 -3.44 2.07
N TYR A 20 8.35 -3.93 1.00
CA TYR A 20 8.22 -3.32 -0.33
C TYR A 20 6.83 -3.50 -0.92
N ALA A 21 6.32 -4.74 -0.89
CA ALA A 21 4.99 -5.05 -1.38
C ALA A 21 3.91 -4.39 -0.52
N PHE A 22 4.05 -4.52 0.81
CA PHE A 22 3.17 -3.88 1.78
C PHE A 22 3.17 -2.36 1.61
N GLY A 23 4.35 -1.73 1.58
CA GLY A 23 4.47 -0.28 1.46
C GLY A 23 3.84 0.28 0.20
N LEU A 24 4.04 -0.38 -0.96
CA LEU A 24 3.39 0.00 -2.21
C LEU A 24 1.86 -0.06 -2.11
N LEU A 25 1.33 -1.20 -1.65
CA LEU A 25 -0.13 -1.39 -1.58
C LEU A 25 -0.75 -0.51 -0.51
N PHE A 26 -0.08 -0.32 0.63
CA PHE A 26 -0.53 0.57 1.68
C PHE A 26 -0.59 2.02 1.20
N ALA A 27 0.46 2.51 0.54
CA ALA A 27 0.48 3.86 -0.03
C ALA A 27 -0.62 4.08 -1.08
N LYS A 28 -0.82 3.12 -1.99
CA LYS A 28 -1.93 3.18 -2.96
C LYS A 28 -3.31 3.12 -2.29
N GLY A 29 -3.46 2.36 -1.20
CA GLY A 29 -4.73 2.30 -0.44
C GLY A 29 -5.04 3.63 0.25
N LEU A 30 -4.03 4.27 0.85
CA LEU A 30 -4.16 5.63 1.39
C LEU A 30 -4.53 6.65 0.29
N TYR A 31 -3.92 6.53 -0.88
CA TYR A 31 -4.26 7.38 -2.03
C TYR A 31 -5.68 7.13 -2.55
N ALA A 32 -6.16 5.89 -2.57
CA ALA A 32 -7.54 5.57 -2.92
C ALA A 32 -8.53 6.24 -1.94
N MET A 33 -8.22 6.25 -0.65
CA MET A 33 -9.02 6.99 0.35
C MET A 33 -9.00 8.50 0.12
N TYR A 34 -7.85 9.07 -0.28
CA TYR A 34 -7.77 10.48 -0.68
C TYR A 34 -8.65 10.78 -1.90
N LEU A 35 -8.67 9.91 -2.91
CA LEU A 35 -9.54 10.08 -4.08
C LEU A 35 -11.03 10.03 -3.72
N GLU A 36 -11.41 9.24 -2.70
CA GLU A 36 -12.79 9.14 -2.22
C GLU A 36 -13.21 10.33 -1.35
N LYS A 37 -12.33 10.76 -0.43
CA LYS A 37 -12.66 11.73 0.62
C LYS A 37 -12.17 13.15 0.31
N GLY A 38 -11.26 13.33 -0.64
CA GLY A 38 -10.63 14.61 -0.93
C GLY A 38 -9.85 15.18 0.26
N GLU A 39 -10.00 16.48 0.50
CA GLU A 39 -9.27 17.21 1.55
C GLU A 39 -9.59 16.71 2.96
N ASP A 40 -10.76 16.10 3.19
CA ASP A 40 -11.14 15.51 4.48
C ASP A 40 -10.23 14.34 4.89
N PHE A 41 -9.46 13.77 3.95
CA PHE A 41 -8.46 12.74 4.24
C PHE A 41 -7.16 13.32 4.84
N LEU A 42 -6.82 14.58 4.56
CA LEU A 42 -5.52 15.14 4.93
C LEU A 42 -5.25 15.10 6.45
N PRO A 43 -6.20 15.45 7.34
CA PRO A 43 -6.00 15.32 8.78
C PRO A 43 -5.75 13.88 9.24
N LEU A 44 -6.35 12.89 8.56
CA LEU A 44 -6.12 11.47 8.85
C LEU A 44 -4.70 11.06 8.44
N TYR A 45 -4.23 11.54 7.28
CA TYR A 45 -2.88 11.27 6.80
C TYR A 45 -1.82 11.89 7.72
N ASP A 46 -2.01 13.13 8.17
CA ASP A 46 -1.12 13.80 9.12
C ASP A 46 -1.05 13.06 10.46
N LYS A 47 -2.19 12.61 10.97
CA LYS A 47 -2.25 11.77 12.19
C LYS A 47 -1.45 10.48 12.01
N LEU A 48 -1.64 9.79 10.90
CA LEU A 48 -0.92 8.55 10.59
C LEU A 48 0.59 8.75 10.54
N LEU A 49 1.06 9.82 9.88
CA LEU A 49 2.48 10.15 9.83
C LEU A 49 3.04 10.51 11.21
N ASN A 50 2.29 11.25 12.03
CA ASN A 50 2.72 11.64 13.37
C ASN A 50 2.86 10.44 14.33
N GLU A 51 1.97 9.46 14.20
CA GLU A 51 1.94 8.25 15.04
C GLU A 51 2.86 7.12 14.51
N THR A 52 3.46 7.29 13.33
CA THR A 52 4.36 6.30 12.73
C THR A 52 5.55 6.02 13.65
N GLY A 53 5.80 4.73 13.94
CA GLY A 53 6.88 4.27 14.81
C GLY A 53 6.60 4.40 16.32
N ARG A 54 5.41 4.87 16.71
CA ARG A 54 4.99 4.97 18.11
C ARG A 54 4.06 3.83 18.56
N ASN A 55 3.39 3.19 17.61
CA ASN A 55 2.41 2.14 17.84
C ASN A 55 2.67 0.95 16.91
N ASP A 56 2.08 -0.20 17.25
CA ASP A 56 1.97 -1.30 16.31
C ASP A 56 1.17 -0.89 15.08
N LEU A 57 1.55 -1.44 13.93
CA LEU A 57 0.99 -1.06 12.64
C LEU A 57 -0.53 -1.24 12.59
N LYS A 58 -1.07 -2.31 13.19
CA LYS A 58 -2.51 -2.60 13.24
C LYS A 58 -3.28 -1.52 14.01
N ASP A 59 -2.73 -1.09 15.14
CA ASP A 59 -3.36 -0.08 16.00
C ASP A 59 -3.29 1.31 15.36
N LEU A 60 -2.15 1.65 14.75
CA LEU A 60 -1.96 2.87 13.97
C LEU A 60 -2.99 2.99 12.84
N THR A 61 -3.15 1.94 12.04
CA THR A 61 -4.09 1.97 10.91
C THR A 61 -5.54 1.98 11.37
N ALA A 62 -5.87 1.25 12.43
CA ALA A 62 -7.21 1.29 13.01
C ALA A 62 -7.56 2.69 13.53
N SER A 63 -6.57 3.43 14.06
CA SER A 63 -6.71 4.81 14.55
C SER A 63 -7.17 5.81 13.46
N VAL A 64 -7.00 5.46 12.18
CA VAL A 64 -7.44 6.24 11.01
C VAL A 64 -8.52 5.53 10.18
N GLY A 65 -9.17 4.51 10.76
CA GLY A 65 -10.28 3.80 10.13
C GLY A 65 -9.88 2.78 9.08
N ILE A 66 -8.64 2.29 9.11
CA ILE A 66 -8.13 1.26 8.19
C ILE A 66 -7.98 -0.07 8.93
N ASP A 67 -8.70 -1.08 8.46
CA ASP A 67 -8.52 -2.48 8.88
C ASP A 67 -7.62 -3.21 7.89
N LEU A 68 -6.39 -3.52 8.32
CA LEU A 68 -5.39 -4.24 7.52
C LEU A 68 -5.71 -5.73 7.33
N GLU A 69 -6.60 -6.32 8.13
CA GLU A 69 -7.01 -7.71 7.95
C GLU A 69 -8.15 -7.83 6.93
N ASN A 70 -8.79 -6.71 6.59
CA ASN A 70 -9.82 -6.67 5.57
C ASN A 70 -9.22 -6.57 4.15
N PRO A 71 -9.40 -7.59 3.28
CA PRO A 71 -8.88 -7.55 1.93
C PRO A 71 -9.41 -6.41 1.07
N ALA A 72 -10.56 -5.81 1.43
CA ALA A 72 -11.15 -4.70 0.70
C ALA A 72 -10.19 -3.51 0.58
N PHE A 73 -9.42 -3.21 1.63
CA PHE A 73 -8.43 -2.14 1.60
C PHE A 73 -7.36 -2.40 0.53
N PHE A 74 -6.77 -3.59 0.49
CA PHE A 74 -5.76 -3.89 -0.53
C PHE A 74 -6.34 -4.06 -1.94
N ARG A 75 -7.62 -4.42 -2.07
CA ARG A 75 -8.30 -4.45 -3.37
C ARG A 75 -8.44 -3.04 -3.96
N SER A 76 -8.68 -2.00 -3.16
CA SER A 76 -8.70 -0.62 -3.65
C SER A 76 -7.33 -0.17 -4.15
N SER A 77 -6.25 -0.59 -3.49
CA SER A 77 -4.88 -0.35 -3.96
C SER A 77 -4.62 -0.99 -5.33
N MET A 78 -5.10 -2.22 -5.52
CA MET A 78 -4.96 -2.96 -6.78
C MET A 78 -5.81 -2.36 -7.90
N GLU A 79 -6.97 -1.81 -7.58
CA GLU A 79 -7.85 -1.14 -8.53
C GLU A 79 -7.16 0.06 -9.20
N LEU A 80 -6.39 0.85 -8.45
CA LEU A 80 -5.57 1.92 -9.03
C LEU A 80 -4.52 1.40 -10.01
N ILE A 81 -3.89 0.26 -9.71
CA ILE A 81 -2.92 -0.37 -10.63
C ILE A 81 -3.62 -0.86 -11.89
N ARG A 82 -4.83 -1.41 -11.76
CA ARG A 82 -5.66 -1.85 -12.89
C ARG A 82 -5.96 -0.67 -13.81
N GLN A 83 -6.35 0.47 -13.25
CA GLN A 83 -6.62 1.70 -14.01
C GLN A 83 -5.36 2.20 -14.75
N ASP A 84 -4.19 2.19 -14.09
CA ASP A 84 -2.91 2.55 -14.72
C ASP A 84 -2.62 1.64 -15.94
N ILE A 85 -2.91 0.33 -15.83
CA ILE A 85 -2.75 -0.64 -16.93
C ILE A 85 -3.73 -0.38 -18.07
N GLU A 86 -5.00 -0.13 -17.76
CA GLU A 86 -6.03 0.18 -18.76
C GLU A 86 -5.68 1.42 -19.58
N GLU A 87 -5.24 2.48 -18.90
CA GLU A 87 -4.80 3.71 -19.56
C GLU A 87 -3.59 3.44 -20.47
N PHE A 88 -2.63 2.65 -20.01
CA PHE A 88 -1.49 2.25 -20.85
C PHE A 88 -1.91 1.48 -22.11
N LEU A 89 -2.85 0.54 -22.00
CA LEU A 89 -3.34 -0.24 -23.15
C LEU A 89 -4.05 0.65 -24.18
N LYS A 90 -4.89 1.57 -23.69
CA LYS A 90 -5.58 2.57 -24.51
C LYS A 90 -4.60 3.46 -25.27
N LEU A 91 -3.57 3.97 -24.59
CA LEU A 91 -2.55 4.85 -25.20
C LEU A 91 -1.66 4.10 -26.21
N THR A 92 -1.53 2.78 -26.09
CA THR A 92 -0.67 1.97 -26.97
C THR A 92 -1.42 1.26 -28.09
N GLY A 93 -2.74 1.50 -28.24
CA GLY A 93 -3.55 0.93 -29.31
C GLY A 93 -3.67 -0.59 -29.26
N LYS A 94 -3.55 -1.20 -28.06
CA LYS A 94 -3.75 -2.63 -27.82
C LYS A 94 -5.16 -2.89 -27.28
N GLU A 95 -6.17 -2.48 -28.05
CA GLU A 95 -7.57 -2.88 -27.84
C GLU A 95 -7.96 -4.05 -28.75
#